data_AF-A0AAX6EZU9-F1
#
_entry.id   AF-A0AAX6EZU9-F1
#
_cell.length_a   1.000
_cell.length_b   1.000
_cell.length_c   1.000
_cell.angle_alpha   90.00
_cell.angle_beta   90.00
_cell.angle_gamma   90.00
#
_symmetry.space_group_name_H-M   'P 1'
#
loop_
_entity.id
_entity.type
_entity.pdbx_description
1 polymer ?
#
loop_
_entity_poly.entity_id
_entity_poly.type
_entity_poly.pdbx_seq_one_letter_code
_entity_poly.pdbx_strand_id
1 'polypeptide(L)'
;MDDADDTYMRSWTGTILGPHNTVHEGRIYQLKLFCDDNYPDSAPTVRFQTRINMTCVNQDTGMVEPSLFPMLANWQREYTMEDILTSLKKEMASSQNRKLGQPQEGGSDDQRSEQKGLMMRCTIL
;
A
#
# COMPACT_ATOMS: atom_id res chain seq x y z
N MET A 1 -7.55 -8.15 13.47
CA MET A 1 -8.78 -7.88 12.71
C MET A 1 -9.16 -6.47 13.06
N ASP A 2 -8.95 -5.50 12.16
CA ASP A 2 -9.15 -4.08 12.54
C ASP A 2 -10.62 -3.72 12.71
N ASP A 3 -11.56 -4.38 12.02
CA ASP A 3 -12.99 -4.15 12.23
C ASP A 3 -13.76 -5.46 12.07
N ALA A 4 -14.23 -6.03 13.20
CA ALA A 4 -15.09 -7.21 13.21
C ALA A 4 -16.50 -6.97 12.62
N ASP A 5 -16.77 -5.72 12.19
CA ASP A 5 -18.04 -5.24 11.65
C ASP A 5 -17.99 -4.95 10.14
N ASP A 6 -16.83 -5.12 9.46
CA ASP A 6 -16.72 -4.93 8.01
C ASP A 6 -17.35 -6.13 7.25
N THR A 7 -18.67 -6.24 7.39
CA THR A 7 -19.55 -7.23 6.74
C THR A 7 -19.42 -7.19 5.21
N TYR A 8 -19.00 -6.03 4.67
CA TYR A 8 -18.87 -5.80 3.23
C TYR A 8 -17.44 -6.01 2.70
N MET A 9 -16.47 -6.34 3.56
CA MET A 9 -15.07 -6.58 3.18
C MET A 9 -14.51 -5.45 2.30
N ARG A 10 -14.73 -4.20 2.70
CA ARG A 10 -14.32 -3.02 1.93
C ARG A 10 -12.89 -2.59 2.22
N SER A 11 -12.37 -2.94 3.38
CA SER A 11 -11.02 -2.60 3.81
C SER A 11 -10.07 -3.78 3.72
N TRP A 12 -8.95 -3.59 3.01
CA TRP A 12 -7.92 -4.59 2.83
C TRP A 12 -6.57 -4.05 3.30
N THR A 13 -5.80 -4.85 4.04
CA THR A 13 -4.42 -4.50 4.38
C THR A 13 -3.48 -5.19 3.37
N GLY A 14 -2.76 -4.38 2.60
CA GLY A 14 -1.70 -4.82 1.70
C GLY A 14 -0.33 -4.74 2.36
N THR A 15 0.57 -5.66 1.99
CA THR A 15 1.97 -5.63 2.42
C THR A 15 2.89 -5.71 1.21
N ILE A 16 3.83 -4.77 1.10
CA ILE A 16 4.86 -4.76 0.05
C ILE A 16 6.22 -4.96 0.73
N LEU A 17 6.94 -6.00 0.30
CA LEU A 17 8.35 -6.16 0.63
C LEU A 17 9.16 -5.29 -0.32
N GLY A 18 10.00 -4.42 0.25
CA GLY A 18 10.78 -3.47 -0.52
C GLY A 18 11.69 -4.15 -1.56
N PRO A 19 11.73 -3.68 -2.81
CA PRO A 19 12.53 -4.28 -3.86
C PRO A 19 14.03 -4.31 -3.55
N HIS A 20 14.71 -5.38 -3.96
CA HIS A 20 16.17 -5.50 -3.89
C HIS A 20 16.88 -4.39 -4.68
N ASN A 21 18.09 -4.03 -4.26
CA ASN A 21 18.94 -3.03 -4.91
C ASN A 21 18.30 -1.63 -5.00
N THR A 22 17.50 -1.30 -3.98
CA THR A 22 16.89 0.00 -3.77
C THR A 22 17.04 0.42 -2.30
N VAL A 23 16.83 1.69 -2.01
CA VAL A 23 16.72 2.22 -0.62
C VAL A 23 15.57 1.59 0.19
N HIS A 24 14.68 0.86 -0.47
CA HIS A 24 13.56 0.17 0.15
C HIS A 24 13.91 -1.27 0.55
N GLU A 25 15.06 -1.82 0.13
CA GLU A 25 15.44 -3.21 0.38
C GLU A 25 15.44 -3.54 1.88
N GLY A 26 14.86 -4.70 2.23
CA GLY A 26 14.75 -5.16 3.63
C GLY A 26 13.62 -4.53 4.43
N ARG A 27 12.89 -3.55 3.88
CA ARG A 27 11.78 -2.86 4.55
C ARG A 27 10.44 -3.51 4.26
N ILE A 28 9.52 -3.42 5.21
CA ILE A 28 8.14 -3.91 5.09
C ILE A 28 7.18 -2.71 5.10
N TYR A 29 6.47 -2.50 3.99
CA TYR A 29 5.49 -1.42 3.86
C TYR A 29 4.08 -1.98 4.00
N GLN A 30 3.34 -1.49 4.99
CA GLN A 30 1.92 -1.76 5.14
C GLN A 30 1.12 -0.63 4.51
N LEU A 31 0.05 -0.98 3.81
CA LEU A 31 -0.91 -0.05 3.24
C LEU A 31 -2.34 -0.56 3.44
N LYS A 32 -3.28 0.36 3.46
CA LYS A 32 -4.72 0.10 3.45
C LYS A 32 -5.26 0.40 2.05
N LEU A 33 -6.06 -0.51 1.54
CA LEU A 33 -6.86 -0.35 0.34
C LEU A 33 -8.32 -0.33 0.76
N PHE A 34 -9.06 0.68 0.33
CA PHE A 34 -10.46 0.86 0.65
C PHE A 34 -11.30 0.91 -0.62
N CYS A 35 -12.22 -0.02 -0.76
CA CYS A 35 -13.22 -0.04 -1.82
C CYS A 35 -14.45 0.76 -1.37
N ASP A 36 -14.80 1.78 -2.15
CA ASP A 36 -16.07 2.50 -1.95
C ASP A 36 -17.26 1.72 -2.51
N ASP A 37 -18.47 2.29 -2.42
CA ASP A 37 -19.69 1.69 -2.96
C ASP A 37 -19.69 1.52 -4.49
N ASN A 38 -18.80 2.22 -5.20
CA ASN A 38 -18.71 2.22 -6.65
C ASN A 38 -17.64 1.24 -7.18
N TYR A 39 -16.90 0.57 -6.30
CA TYR A 39 -15.97 -0.48 -6.72
C TYR A 39 -16.74 -1.69 -7.32
N PRO A 40 -16.30 -2.27 -8.45
CA PRO A 40 -15.03 -2.05 -9.14
C PRO A 40 -15.07 -1.03 -10.29
N ASP A 41 -16.18 -0.30 -10.49
CA ASP A 41 -16.27 0.73 -11.54
C ASP A 41 -15.40 1.95 -11.22
N SER A 42 -15.18 2.23 -9.93
CA SER A 42 -14.20 3.21 -9.44
C SER A 42 -12.99 2.53 -8.78
N ALA A 43 -11.83 3.19 -8.87
CA ALA A 43 -10.59 2.71 -8.25
C ALA A 43 -10.70 2.73 -6.72
N PRO A 44 -10.07 1.77 -6.01
CA PRO A 44 -9.99 1.82 -4.56
C PRO A 44 -9.08 2.97 -4.11
N THR A 45 -9.35 3.49 -2.91
CA THR A 45 -8.43 4.42 -2.25
C THR A 45 -7.27 3.66 -1.65
N VAL A 46 -6.04 4.12 -1.89
CA VAL A 46 -4.82 3.45 -1.42
C VAL A 46 -4.02 4.38 -0.53
N ARG A 47 -3.67 3.91 0.66
CA ARG A 47 -2.92 4.70 1.66
C ARG A 47 -1.84 3.86 2.33
N PHE A 48 -0.61 4.32 2.31
CA PHE A 48 0.47 3.75 3.11
C PHE A 48 0.26 4.05 4.59
N GLN A 49 0.28 3.00 5.41
CA GLN A 49 0.36 3.11 6.87
C GLN A 49 1.81 3.30 7.32
N THR A 50 2.74 2.58 6.69
CA THR A 50 4.18 2.80 6.89
C THR A 50 4.60 4.07 6.15
N ARG A 51 5.27 5.01 6.82
CA ARG A 51 5.80 6.21 6.15
C ARG A 51 6.76 5.82 5.02
N ILE A 52 6.55 6.39 3.85
CA ILE A 52 7.34 6.15 2.65
C ILE A 52 7.52 7.46 1.89
N ASN A 53 8.72 7.70 1.38
CA ASN A 53 8.96 8.75 0.41
C ASN A 53 8.88 8.14 -1.00
N MET A 54 7.86 8.50 -1.76
CA MET A 54 7.67 8.05 -3.15
C MET A 54 6.98 9.15 -3.95
N THR A 55 7.34 9.30 -5.22
CA THR A 55 6.83 10.39 -6.08
C THR A 55 5.31 10.45 -6.18
N CYS A 56 4.62 9.31 -6.16
CA CYS A 56 3.17 9.23 -6.24
C CYS A 56 2.45 9.11 -4.89
N VAL A 57 3.16 9.36 -3.78
CA VAL A 57 2.59 9.30 -2.42
C VAL A 57 2.69 10.67 -1.76
N ASN A 58 1.57 11.14 -1.23
CA ASN A 58 1.52 12.32 -0.38
C ASN A 58 2.24 12.04 0.95
N GLN A 59 3.27 12.82 1.26
CA GLN A 59 4.14 12.56 2.42
C GLN A 59 3.45 12.83 3.77
N ASP A 60 2.46 13.71 3.80
CA ASP A 60 1.73 14.06 5.03
C ASP A 60 0.65 13.04 5.35
N THR A 61 -0.08 12.58 4.33
CA THR A 61 -1.24 11.70 4.52
C THR A 61 -0.93 10.22 4.28
N GLY A 62 0.10 9.91 3.48
CA GLY A 62 0.40 8.57 2.97
C GLY A 62 -0.51 8.13 1.82
N MET A 63 -1.40 8.99 1.32
CA MET A 63 -2.30 8.66 0.21
C MET A 63 -1.54 8.56 -1.11
N VAL A 64 -1.88 7.56 -1.93
CA VAL A 64 -1.40 7.45 -3.31
C VAL A 64 -2.22 8.41 -4.16
N GLU A 65 -1.55 9.33 -4.84
CA GLU A 65 -2.17 10.35 -5.68
C GLU A 65 -2.51 9.76 -7.06
N PRO A 66 -3.79 9.63 -7.46
CA PRO A 66 -4.15 9.02 -8.74
C PRO A 66 -3.52 9.72 -9.94
N SER A 67 -3.39 11.05 -9.88
CA SER A 67 -2.75 11.86 -10.94
C SER A 67 -1.28 11.52 -11.18
N LEU A 68 -0.60 10.95 -10.19
CA LEU A 68 0.81 10.57 -10.25
C LEU A 68 1.00 9.05 -10.38
N PHE A 69 -0.09 8.28 -10.36
CA PHE A 69 -0.08 6.83 -10.44
C PHE A 69 -1.06 6.35 -11.53
N PRO A 70 -0.57 6.14 -12.77
CA PRO A 70 -1.40 5.93 -13.97
C PRO A 70 -2.45 4.82 -13.85
N MET A 71 -2.17 3.79 -13.06
CA MET A 71 -3.08 2.68 -12.84
C MET A 71 -4.38 3.11 -12.12
N LEU A 72 -4.28 4.04 -11.15
CA LEU A 72 -5.46 4.58 -10.48
C LEU A 72 -6.12 5.69 -11.31
N ALA A 73 -5.35 6.50 -12.05
CA ALA A 73 -5.91 7.51 -12.96
C ALA A 73 -6.74 6.91 -14.10
N ASN A 74 -6.33 5.75 -14.63
CA ASN A 74 -6.98 5.09 -15.75
C ASN A 74 -7.56 3.74 -15.32
N TRP A 75 -8.18 3.71 -14.13
CA TRP A 75 -8.72 2.49 -13.54
C TRP A 75 -9.63 1.72 -14.50
N GLN A 76 -9.41 0.42 -14.59
CA GLN A 76 -10.25 -0.54 -15.30
C GLN A 76 -10.76 -1.55 -14.28
N ARG A 77 -12.02 -1.96 -14.39
CA ARG A 77 -12.67 -2.90 -13.47
C ARG A 77 -12.01 -4.29 -13.43
N GLU A 78 -11.20 -4.62 -14.42
CA GLU A 78 -10.40 -5.84 -14.51
C GLU A 78 -9.16 -5.81 -13.62
N TYR A 79 -8.74 -4.63 -13.14
CA TYR A 79 -7.61 -4.52 -12.23
C TYR A 79 -7.95 -5.06 -10.84
N THR A 80 -6.95 -5.69 -10.23
CA THR A 80 -7.06 -6.34 -8.94
C THR A 80 -6.21 -5.63 -7.87
N MET A 81 -6.43 -5.98 -6.61
CA MET A 81 -5.58 -5.52 -5.50
C MET A 81 -4.11 -5.94 -5.70
N GLU A 82 -3.88 -7.12 -6.28
CA GLU A 82 -2.55 -7.60 -6.63
C GLU A 82 -1.88 -6.72 -7.70
N ASP A 83 -2.63 -6.27 -8.70
CA ASP A 83 -2.10 -5.37 -9.72
C ASP A 83 -1.66 -4.03 -9.12
N ILE A 84 -2.40 -3.52 -8.13
CA ILE A 84 -2.06 -2.29 -7.40
C ILE A 84 -0.74 -2.50 -6.64
N LEU A 85 -0.66 -3.57 -5.84
CA LEU A 85 0.54 -3.89 -5.05
C LEU A 85 1.77 -4.08 -5.94
N THR A 86 1.61 -4.79 -7.06
CA THR A 86 2.68 -5.06 -8.02
C THR A 86 3.13 -3.76 -8.70
N SER A 87 2.20 -2.89 -9.08
CA SER A 87 2.51 -1.61 -9.71
C SER A 87 3.18 -0.64 -8.74
N LEU A 88 2.76 -0.59 -7.47
CA LEU A 88 3.45 0.17 -6.43
C LEU A 88 4.87 -0.35 -6.18
N LYS A 89 5.07 -1.68 -6.15
CA LYS A 89 6.40 -2.29 -6.02
C LYS A 89 7.31 -1.92 -7.20
N LYS A 90 6.77 -1.81 -8.42
CA LYS A 90 7.51 -1.31 -9.60
C LYS A 90 7.87 0.17 -9.44
N GLU A 91 6.96 0.99 -8.94
CA GLU A 91 7.22 2.41 -8.69
C GLU A 91 8.33 2.64 -7.67
N MET A 92 8.42 1.81 -6.62
CA MET A 92 9.55 1.83 -5.67
C MET A 92 10.90 1.54 -6.34
N ALA A 93 10.90 0.70 -7.39
CA ALA A 93 12.10 0.36 -8.15
C ALA A 93 12.42 1.34 -9.30
N SER A 94 11.53 2.29 -9.58
CA SER A 94 11.73 3.30 -10.63
C SER A 94 12.98 4.14 -10.37
N SER A 95 13.55 4.73 -11.43
CA SER A 95 14.74 5.58 -11.32
C SER A 95 14.55 6.76 -10.37
N GLN A 96 13.32 7.27 -10.24
CA GLN A 96 12.97 8.40 -9.39
C GLN A 96 12.92 8.02 -7.90
N ASN A 97 12.47 6.80 -7.58
CA ASN A 97 12.23 6.39 -6.19
C ASN A 97 13.33 5.48 -5.62
N ARG A 98 14.02 4.69 -6.44
CA ARG A 98 14.96 3.66 -5.96
C ARG A 98 16.15 4.18 -5.13
N LYS A 99 16.44 5.49 -5.19
CA LYS A 99 17.49 6.19 -4.43
C LYS A 99 16.93 7.30 -3.52
N LEU A 100 15.61 7.45 -3.45
CA LEU A 100 14.97 8.52 -2.69
C LEU A 100 15.07 8.21 -1.20
N GLY A 101 15.77 9.06 -0.44
CA GLY A 101 15.98 8.84 0.99
C GLY A 101 14.67 8.60 1.74
N GLN A 102 14.61 7.53 2.51
CA GLN A 102 13.41 7.12 3.24
C GLN A 102 13.45 7.58 4.71
N PRO A 103 12.29 7.83 5.34
CA PRO A 103 12.23 8.08 6.77
C PRO A 103 12.77 6.86 7.57
N GLN A 104 13.21 7.12 8.79
CA GLN A 104 13.65 6.07 9.73
C GLN A 104 12.48 5.13 10.04
N GLU A 105 12.72 3.83 9.93
CA GLU A 105 11.73 2.81 10.29
C GLU A 105 11.45 2.87 11.80
N GLY A 106 10.17 2.95 12.19
CA GLY A 106 9.76 2.94 13.60
C GLY A 106 9.07 4.22 14.12
N GLY A 107 8.72 5.18 13.26
CA GLY A 107 8.04 6.42 13.64
C GLY A 107 6.50 6.37 13.72
N SER A 108 5.91 5.19 13.94
CA SER A 108 4.49 5.06 14.31
C SER A 108 4.44 4.61 15.77
N ASP A 109 4.41 5.59 16.66
CA ASP A 109 4.18 5.41 18.10
C ASP A 109 3.00 4.45 18.35
N ASP A 110 3.28 3.44 19.17
CA ASP A 110 2.38 2.67 20.03
C ASP A 110 1.05 2.13 19.45
N GLN A 111 1.08 0.87 18.99
CA GLN A 111 0.03 -0.09 19.37
C GLN A 111 0.63 -1.51 19.41
N ARG A 112 1.44 -1.77 20.44
CA ARG A 112 1.73 -3.13 20.87
C ARG A 112 0.52 -3.62 21.66
N SER A 113 -0.35 -4.39 21.02
CA SER A 113 -1.26 -5.30 21.72
C SER A 113 -1.32 -6.60 20.95
N GLU A 114 -0.77 -7.65 21.57
CA GLU A 114 -0.79 -9.02 21.09
C GLU A 114 -2.21 -9.48 20.79
N GLN A 115 -2.44 -10.05 19.60
CA GLN A 115 -3.34 -11.19 19.47
C GLN A 115 -2.96 -12.06 18.28
N LYS A 116 -2.47 -13.26 18.62
CA LYS A 116 -2.24 -14.39 17.73
C LYS A 116 -3.56 -14.79 17.05
N GLY A 117 -3.58 -14.88 15.73
CA GLY A 117 -4.74 -15.40 15.01
C GLY A 117 -4.56 -15.39 13.49
N LEU A 118 -4.08 -16.52 12.96
CA LEU A 118 -4.24 -17.02 11.59
C LEU A 118 -4.50 -15.96 10.50
N MET A 119 -3.43 -15.33 10.01
CA MET A 119 -3.51 -14.40 8.87
C MET A 119 -3.48 -15.21 7.56
N MET A 120 -4.55 -15.15 6.77
CA MET A 120 -4.50 -15.49 5.34
C MET A 120 -3.61 -14.43 4.68
N ARG A 121 -2.37 -14.81 4.40
CA ARG A 121 -1.35 -13.95 3.78
C ARG A 121 -1.46 -14.09 2.27
N CYS A 122 -1.89 -13.04 1.58
CA CYS A 122 -1.50 -12.88 0.18
C CYS A 122 -0.08 -12.33 0.17
N THR A 123 0.90 -13.24 0.15
CA THR A 123 2.30 -12.90 -0.05
C THR A 123 2.63 -13.18 -1.51
N ILE A 124 2.92 -12.13 -2.28
CA ILE A 124 3.57 -12.30 -3.59
C ILE A 124 5.07 -12.34 -3.31
N LEU A 125 5.67 -13.51 -3.54
CA LEU A 125 7.12 -13.69 -3.59
C LEU A 125 7.68 -12.97 -4.83
#